data_AF-A0A2S9FU56-F1
#
_entry.id   AF-A0A2S9FU56-F1
#
_cell.length_a   1.000
_cell.length_b   1.000
_cell.length_c   1.000
_cell.angle_alpha   90.00
_cell.angle_beta   90.00
_cell.angle_gamma   90.00
#
_symmetry.space_group_name_H-M   'P 1'
#
loop_
_entity.id
_entity.type
_entity.pdbx_description
1 polymer ?
#
loop_
_entity_poly.entity_id
_entity_poly.type
_entity_poly.pdbx_seq_one_letter_code
_entity_poly.pdbx_strand_id
1 'polypeptide(L)'
;KMTLTDGTELTPALGIGAFADKTLVHEGQCTKVDPAADPAAAGLLGCGVMAGLGAAINTGAINRDDTVAVIGCGGVGDAAIAGARLVG
;
A
#
# COMPACT_ATOMS: atom_id res chain seq x y z
N LYS A 1 0.59 12.37 -22.28
CA LYS A 1 1.62 12.90 -21.34
C LYS A 1 0.94 13.91 -20.43
N MET A 2 1.28 13.93 -19.14
CA MET A 2 0.75 14.93 -18.21
C MET A 2 1.57 16.22 -18.36
N THR A 3 0.91 17.37 -18.46
CA THR A 3 1.57 18.68 -18.62
C THR A 3 0.87 19.74 -17.76
N LEU A 4 1.61 20.75 -17.32
CA LEU A 4 1.03 21.99 -16.79
C LEU A 4 0.43 22.85 -17.93
N THR A 5 -0.27 23.92 -17.58
CA THR A 5 -0.90 24.85 -18.55
C THR A 5 0.11 25.58 -19.44
N ASP A 6 1.36 25.70 -18.99
CA ASP A 6 2.46 26.30 -19.76
C ASP A 6 3.19 25.30 -20.67
N GLY A 7 2.72 24.05 -20.73
CA GLY A 7 3.32 22.99 -21.53
C GLY A 7 4.46 22.22 -20.85
N THR A 8 4.83 22.57 -19.61
CA THR A 8 5.83 21.83 -18.84
C THR A 8 5.39 20.37 -18.63
N GLU A 9 6.17 19.41 -19.10
CA GLU A 9 5.88 17.98 -18.89
C GLU A 9 6.05 17.57 -17.41
N LEU A 10 5.10 16.79 -16.91
CA LEU A 10 5.11 16.21 -15.57
C LEU A 10 5.39 14.71 -15.65
N THR A 11 6.08 14.19 -14.65
CA THR A 11 6.29 12.76 -14.45
C THR A 11 5.47 12.27 -13.25
N PRO A 12 4.75 11.15 -13.39
CA PRO A 12 3.98 10.61 -12.27
C PRO A 12 4.92 10.01 -11.23
N ALA A 13 4.80 10.47 -9.98
CA ALA A 13 5.51 9.84 -8.88
C ALA A 13 5.09 8.36 -8.77
N LEU A 14 6.09 7.46 -8.69
CA LEU A 14 5.91 6.00 -8.63
C LEU A 14 5.09 5.40 -9.79
N GLY A 15 4.98 6.12 -10.92
CA GLY A 15 4.15 5.70 -12.06
C GLY A 15 2.64 5.90 -11.83
N ILE A 16 2.24 6.46 -10.68
CA ILE A 16 0.82 6.62 -10.31
C ILE A 16 0.42 8.10 -10.23
N GLY A 17 1.22 8.97 -9.62
CA GLY A 17 0.89 10.40 -9.50
C GLY A 17 -0.47 10.66 -8.83
N ALA A 18 -0.73 10.02 -7.68
CA ALA A 18 -2.05 9.94 -7.06
C ALA A 18 -2.59 11.25 -6.45
N PHE A 19 -1.80 12.32 -6.35
CA PHE A 19 -2.24 13.61 -5.82
C PHE A 19 -2.86 14.48 -6.90
N ALA A 20 -3.88 13.94 -7.57
CA ALA A 20 -4.64 14.57 -8.63
C ALA A 20 -6.06 13.96 -8.69
N ASP A 21 -7.04 14.72 -9.19
CA ASP A 21 -8.42 14.23 -9.32
C ASP A 21 -8.54 13.04 -10.29
N LYS A 22 -7.62 12.96 -11.26
CA LYS A 22 -7.53 11.87 -12.24
C LYS A 22 -6.07 11.58 -12.56
N THR A 23 -5.75 10.32 -12.77
CA THR A 23 -4.45 9.87 -13.23
C THR A 23 -4.56 8.81 -14.32
N LEU A 24 -3.51 8.68 -15.13
CA LEU A 24 -3.33 7.59 -16.09
C LEU A 24 -2.26 6.65 -15.53
N VAL A 25 -2.61 5.37 -15.42
CA VAL A 25 -1.74 4.34 -14.86
C VAL A 25 -1.72 3.12 -15.76
N HIS A 26 -0.66 2.33 -15.66
CA HIS A 26 -0.58 1.05 -16.36
C HIS A 26 -1.59 0.06 -15.76
N GLU A 27 -2.23 -0.77 -16.59
CA GLU A 27 -3.26 -1.73 -16.13
C GLU A 27 -2.73 -2.71 -15.07
N GLY A 28 -1.45 -3.08 -15.16
CA GLY A 28 -0.78 -3.91 -14.14
C GLY A 28 -0.62 -3.25 -12.76
N GLN A 29 -0.82 -1.94 -12.66
CA GLN A 29 -0.87 -1.19 -11.39
C GLN A 29 -2.32 -0.89 -10.96
N CYS A 30 -3.34 -1.36 -11.70
CA CYS A 30 -4.76 -1.19 -11.41
C CYS A 30 -5.36 -2.47 -10.83
N THR A 31 -5.37 -2.58 -9.50
CA THR A 31 -6.11 -3.68 -8.84
C THR A 31 -7.56 -3.24 -8.58
N LYS A 32 -8.53 -3.98 -9.11
CA LYS A 32 -9.94 -3.75 -8.84
C LYS A 32 -10.25 -4.10 -7.38
N VAL A 33 -10.92 -3.19 -6.67
CA VAL A 33 -11.38 -3.37 -5.28
C VAL A 33 -12.91 -3.47 -5.21
N ASP A 34 -13.43 -3.86 -4.06
CA ASP A 34 -14.88 -3.88 -3.78
C ASP A 34 -15.44 -2.45 -3.83
N PRO A 35 -16.46 -2.16 -4.67
CA PRO A 35 -17.07 -0.84 -4.74
C PRO A 35 -17.80 -0.40 -3.47
N ALA A 36 -18.12 -1.33 -2.56
CA ALA A 36 -18.74 -1.03 -1.27
C ALA A 36 -17.73 -0.63 -0.18
N ALA A 37 -16.43 -0.88 -0.39
CA ALA A 37 -15.39 -0.50 0.56
C ALA A 37 -15.19 1.02 0.59
N ASP A 38 -14.81 1.57 1.75
CA ASP A 38 -14.37 2.97 1.86
C ASP A 38 -13.11 3.18 0.98
N PRO A 39 -13.15 4.06 -0.02
CA PRO A 39 -12.01 4.32 -0.90
C PRO A 39 -10.75 4.78 -0.14
N ALA A 40 -10.91 5.52 0.96
CA ALA A 40 -9.79 6.00 1.75
C ALA A 40 -9.06 4.82 2.43
N ALA A 41 -9.80 3.86 2.97
CA ALA A 41 -9.24 2.64 3.53
C ALA A 41 -8.64 1.73 2.45
N ALA A 42 -9.34 1.52 1.33
CA ALA A 42 -8.87 0.67 0.23
C ALA A 42 -7.55 1.19 -0.37
N GLY A 43 -7.39 2.51 -0.47
CA GLY A 43 -6.16 3.14 -0.97
C GLY A 43 -4.90 2.79 -0.16
N LEU A 44 -5.03 2.53 1.15
CA LEU A 44 -3.90 2.17 2.03
C LEU A 44 -3.28 0.81 1.68
N LEU A 45 -4.03 -0.07 1.00
CA LEU A 45 -3.55 -1.37 0.55
C LEU A 45 -2.44 -1.28 -0.51
N GLY A 46 -2.34 -0.16 -1.23
CA GLY A 46 -1.36 0.00 -2.31
C GLY A 46 0.09 0.19 -1.85
N CYS A 47 0.34 0.34 -0.54
CA CYS A 47 1.69 0.61 -0.03
C CYS A 47 1.89 0.00 1.37
N GLY A 48 1.93 0.84 2.41
CA GLY A 48 2.46 0.46 3.71
C GLY A 48 1.74 -0.68 4.41
N VAL A 49 0.41 -0.76 4.26
CA VAL A 49 -0.39 -1.82 4.90
C VAL A 49 -0.02 -3.19 4.36
N MET A 50 -0.05 -3.36 3.03
CA MET A 50 0.30 -4.65 2.42
C MET A 50 1.78 -4.97 2.56
N ALA A 51 2.66 -3.96 2.60
CA ALA A 51 4.08 -4.16 2.89
C ALA A 51 4.29 -4.75 4.29
N GLY A 52 3.66 -4.18 5.33
CA GLY A 52 3.80 -4.66 6.70
C GLY A 52 3.15 -6.02 6.93
N LEU A 53 1.90 -6.18 6.47
CA LEU A 53 1.18 -7.44 6.55
C LEU A 53 1.91 -8.57 5.82
N GLY A 54 2.38 -8.30 4.60
CA GLY A 54 3.16 -9.25 3.82
C GLY A 54 4.53 -9.54 4.43
N ALA A 55 5.17 -8.55 5.06
CA ALA A 55 6.43 -8.77 5.78
C ALA A 55 6.24 -9.74 6.95
N ALA A 56 5.12 -9.67 7.67
CA ALA A 56 4.81 -10.61 8.75
C ALA A 56 4.48 -12.02 8.22
N ILE A 57 3.51 -12.11 7.30
CA ILE A 57 2.91 -13.39 6.89
C ILE A 57 3.75 -14.11 5.83
N ASN A 58 4.25 -13.39 4.83
CA ASN A 58 4.88 -13.98 3.66
C ASN A 58 6.41 -14.05 3.79
N THR A 59 7.04 -12.93 4.16
CA THR A 59 8.51 -12.84 4.21
C THR A 59 9.06 -13.37 5.54
N GLY A 60 8.52 -12.89 6.65
CA GLY A 60 8.86 -13.33 7.99
C GLY A 60 8.34 -14.73 8.29
N ALA A 61 7.34 -15.19 7.52
CA ALA A 61 6.74 -16.51 7.63
C ALA A 61 6.44 -16.89 9.09
N ILE A 62 5.93 -15.91 9.85
CA ILE A 62 5.61 -16.05 11.28
C ILE A 62 4.66 -17.23 11.44
N ASN A 63 4.86 -18.01 12.49
CA ASN A 63 3.98 -19.10 12.91
C ASN A 63 3.38 -18.81 14.29
N ARG A 64 2.35 -19.59 14.63
CA ARG A 64 1.76 -19.56 15.95
C ARG A 64 2.82 -19.74 17.03
N ASP A 65 2.68 -18.99 18.12
CA ASP A 65 3.59 -18.97 19.28
C ASP A 65 4.99 -18.37 19.01
N ASP A 66 5.29 -17.88 17.80
CA ASP A 66 6.51 -17.12 17.55
C ASP A 66 6.50 -15.80 18.33
N THR A 67 7.66 -15.43 18.89
CA THR A 67 7.83 -14.10 19.50
C THR A 67 8.32 -13.11 18.46
N VAL A 68 7.53 -12.07 18.22
CA VAL A 68 7.79 -11.07 17.17
C VAL A 68 8.20 -9.74 17.77
N ALA A 69 9.29 -9.17 17.27
CA ALA A 69 9.70 -7.79 17.57
C ALA A 69 9.50 -6.91 16.33
N VAL A 70 8.79 -5.79 16.49
CA VAL A 70 8.61 -4.79 15.43
C VAL A 70 9.32 -3.51 15.85
N ILE A 71 10.24 -3.04 15.01
CA ILE A 71 11.01 -1.82 15.28
C ILE A 71 10.42 -0.67 14.47
N GLY A 72 9.62 0.16 15.15
CA GLY A 72 8.91 1.32 14.59
C GLY A 72 7.42 1.06 14.39
N CYS A 73 6.58 1.96 14.91
CA CYS A 73 5.11 1.86 14.89
C CYS A 73 4.49 2.95 13.99
N GLY A 74 4.91 2.97 12.73
CA GLY A 74 4.24 3.72 11.66
C GLY A 74 3.34 2.80 10.83
N GLY A 75 2.78 3.27 9.71
CA GLY A 75 1.81 2.50 8.94
C GLY A 75 2.26 1.08 8.50
N VAL A 76 3.55 0.89 8.20
CA VAL A 76 4.11 -0.44 7.89
C VAL A 76 4.25 -1.29 9.16
N GLY A 77 4.77 -0.71 10.24
CA GLY A 77 5.00 -1.41 11.50
C GLY A 77 3.69 -1.88 12.13
N ASP A 78 2.70 -1.00 12.19
CA ASP A 78 1.37 -1.34 12.73
C ASP A 78 0.69 -2.43 11.90
N ALA A 79 0.84 -2.40 10.57
CA ALA A 79 0.35 -3.46 9.70
C ALA A 79 1.10 -4.79 9.87
N ALA A 80 2.40 -4.76 10.19
CA ALA A 80 3.16 -5.95 10.55
C ALA A 80 2.71 -6.53 11.90
N ILE A 81 2.42 -5.67 12.90
CA ILE A 81 1.84 -6.10 14.18
C ILE A 81 0.47 -6.76 13.94
N ALA A 82 -0.40 -6.14 13.14
CA ALA A 82 -1.69 -6.70 12.77
C ALA A 82 -1.53 -8.05 12.04
N GLY A 83 -0.57 -8.14 11.12
CA GLY A 83 -0.25 -9.38 10.41
C GLY A 83 0.22 -10.50 11.32
N ALA A 84 1.16 -10.22 12.22
CA ALA A 84 1.61 -11.18 13.21
C ALA A 84 0.44 -11.67 14.07
N ARG A 85 -0.40 -10.75 14.55
CA ARG A 85 -1.56 -11.10 15.38
C ARG A 85 -2.61 -11.95 14.63
N LEU A 86 -2.76 -11.79 13.32
CA LEU A 86 -3.67 -12.61 12.52
C LEU A 86 -3.20 -14.07 12.39
N VAL A 87 -1.89 -14.33 12.47
CA VAL A 87 -1.32 -15.68 12.40
C VAL A 87 -1.59 -16.47 13.70
N GLY A 88 -1.44 -15.84 14.85
CA GLY A 88 -1.63 -16.45 16.17
C GLY A 88 -0.41 -16.25 17.06
#